data_AF-A0A350VZR9-F1
#
_entry.id   AF-A0A350VZR9-F1
#
_cell.length_a   1.000
_cell.length_b   1.000
_cell.length_c   1.000
_cell.angle_alpha   90.00
_cell.angle_beta   90.00
_cell.angle_gamma   90.00
#
_symmetry.space_group_name_H-M   'P 1'
#
loop_
_entity.id
_entity.type
_entity.pdbx_description
1 polymer ?
#
loop_
_entity_poly.entity_id
_entity_poly.type
_entity_poly.pdbx_seq_one_letter_code
_entity_poly.pdbx_strand_id
1 'polypeptide(L)'
;MIVLKSTAELHLVFNKLIKTLSVPVEWNGNFVISGNFLILPGKERSVIFNYDTRRVTTNLSDDKLSRKVPEPIKEGSGLINIFNLVLYAFGKWGALKGITVEKDYKKINTLVGAVFGAYGVSADYTEQHCFWYKDGTRITYEDVIQLAIESEHRQPESEEDIEEETGLWHSTTWKLDNQSFIFEKLPMAQRRKGRIGHNFYKVGYACPHCGEKLYMASFSGREKPVIDTVEGRVQLARAFFCPSCVIFYTPLPEAGLEDEEVYYLDFDGDKTAGNDYMEMLGRLGTREVNGDFNKYVDRVNDEGRTTTRQSLNGIDKGISDEWRSLNGIDKGISDERRSLNGIDKGI
;
A
#
# COMPACT_ATOMS: atom_id res chain seq x y z
N MET A 1 -16.45 -15.91 -18.47
CA MET A 1 -17.61 -15.46 -17.68
C MET A 1 -17.55 -16.11 -16.31
N ILE A 2 -17.61 -15.31 -15.24
CA ILE A 2 -17.52 -15.72 -13.83
C ILE A 2 -18.88 -15.51 -13.15
N VAL A 3 -19.28 -16.41 -12.25
CA VAL A 3 -20.53 -16.28 -11.47
C VAL A 3 -20.22 -16.46 -9.99
N LEU A 4 -20.48 -15.43 -9.19
CA LEU A 4 -20.19 -15.41 -7.75
C LEU A 4 -21.46 -15.23 -6.93
N LYS A 5 -21.61 -15.96 -5.83
CA LYS A 5 -22.70 -15.75 -4.86
C LYS A 5 -22.28 -14.69 -3.85
N SER A 6 -23.09 -13.65 -3.68
CA SER A 6 -22.83 -12.55 -2.74
C SER A 6 -22.83 -13.02 -1.29
N THR A 7 -21.99 -12.39 -0.45
CA THR A 7 -22.11 -12.46 1.01
C THR A 7 -23.40 -11.78 1.49
N ALA A 8 -23.79 -12.00 2.75
CA ALA A 8 -24.95 -11.32 3.34
C ALA A 8 -24.82 -9.79 3.33
N GLU A 9 -23.61 -9.27 3.56
CA GLU A 9 -23.30 -7.84 3.50
C GLU A 9 -23.51 -7.28 2.09
N LEU A 10 -22.85 -7.86 1.08
CA LEU A 10 -23.00 -7.44 -0.31
C LEU A 10 -24.45 -7.59 -0.78
N HIS A 11 -25.13 -8.65 -0.35
CA HIS A 11 -26.53 -8.86 -0.67
C HIS A 11 -27.40 -7.69 -0.18
N LEU A 12 -27.20 -7.25 1.06
CA LEU A 12 -27.93 -6.13 1.65
C LEU A 12 -27.60 -4.80 0.97
N VAL A 13 -26.32 -4.54 0.71
CA VAL A 13 -25.84 -3.31 0.06
C VAL A 13 -26.41 -3.18 -1.37
N PHE A 14 -26.30 -4.22 -2.19
CA PHE A 14 -26.77 -4.17 -3.56
C PHE A 14 -28.31 -4.23 -3.68
N ASN A 15 -29.02 -4.87 -2.76
CA ASN A 15 -30.48 -4.75 -2.71
C ASN A 15 -30.95 -3.33 -2.35
N LYS A 16 -30.25 -2.64 -1.44
CA LYS A 16 -30.50 -1.22 -1.16
C LYS A 16 -30.25 -0.38 -2.42
N LEU A 17 -29.16 -0.62 -3.13
CA LEU A 17 -28.86 0.05 -4.40
C LEU A 17 -30.00 -0.12 -5.41
N ILE A 18 -30.44 -1.36 -5.66
CA ILE A 18 -31.50 -1.66 -6.63
C ILE A 18 -32.80 -0.93 -6.28
N LYS A 19 -33.16 -0.90 -4.99
CA LYS A 19 -34.30 -0.12 -4.49
C LYS A 19 -34.12 1.37 -4.75
N THR A 20 -32.94 1.93 -4.47
CA THR A 20 -32.65 3.36 -4.73
C THR A 20 -32.74 3.71 -6.21
N LEU A 21 -32.26 2.83 -7.09
CA LEU A 21 -32.38 2.99 -8.55
C LEU A 21 -33.85 2.94 -9.02
N SER A 22 -34.78 2.50 -8.17
CA SER A 22 -36.22 2.36 -8.46
C SER A 22 -36.48 1.48 -9.69
N VAL A 23 -35.69 0.42 -9.85
CA VAL A 23 -35.82 -0.52 -10.96
C VAL A 23 -36.55 -1.80 -10.51
N PRO A 24 -37.41 -2.39 -11.36
CA PRO A 24 -38.18 -3.59 -11.03
C PRO A 24 -37.30 -4.84 -11.19
N VAL A 25 -36.30 -4.99 -10.32
CA VAL A 25 -35.37 -6.12 -10.33
C VAL A 25 -35.40 -6.80 -8.96
N GLU A 26 -35.86 -8.05 -8.94
CA GLU A 26 -35.71 -8.96 -7.80
C GLU A 26 -34.42 -9.74 -7.98
N TRP A 27 -33.31 -9.18 -7.49
CA TRP A 27 -31.99 -9.77 -7.64
C TRP A 27 -31.85 -11.07 -6.86
N ASN A 28 -31.28 -12.09 -7.49
CA ASN A 28 -31.13 -13.43 -6.90
C ASN A 28 -29.87 -13.59 -6.02
N GLY A 29 -29.09 -12.51 -5.84
CA GLY A 29 -27.87 -12.51 -5.04
C GLY A 29 -26.62 -13.03 -5.74
N ASN A 30 -26.65 -13.26 -7.05
CA ASN A 30 -25.46 -13.66 -7.81
C ASN A 30 -24.88 -12.45 -8.53
N PHE A 31 -23.56 -12.33 -8.56
CA PHE A 31 -22.83 -11.45 -9.46
C PHE A 31 -22.42 -12.26 -10.69
N VAL A 32 -22.71 -11.75 -11.88
CA VAL A 32 -22.24 -12.33 -13.14
C VAL A 32 -21.30 -11.35 -13.80
N ILE A 33 -20.08 -11.79 -14.08
CA ILE A 33 -19.01 -10.96 -14.64
C ILE A 33 -18.64 -11.49 -16.02
N SER A 34 -18.66 -10.61 -17.01
CA SER A 34 -18.24 -10.93 -18.37
C SER A 34 -17.57 -9.72 -19.02
N GLY A 35 -16.30 -9.84 -19.41
CA GLY A 35 -15.49 -8.73 -19.90
C GLY A 35 -15.54 -7.53 -18.94
N ASN A 36 -16.01 -6.37 -19.43
CA ASN A 36 -16.16 -5.14 -18.63
C ASN A 36 -17.57 -4.94 -18.06
N PHE A 37 -18.37 -6.00 -18.01
CA PHE A 37 -19.74 -5.99 -17.50
C PHE A 37 -19.83 -6.67 -16.14
N LEU A 38 -20.55 -6.02 -15.23
CA LEU A 38 -21.08 -6.62 -14.01
C LEU A 38 -22.60 -6.68 -14.13
N ILE A 39 -23.17 -7.87 -13.99
CA ILE A 39 -24.60 -8.14 -14.18
C ILE A 39 -25.17 -8.68 -12.87
N LEU A 40 -26.26 -8.07 -12.43
CA LEU A 40 -27.07 -8.51 -11.28
C LEU A 40 -28.34 -9.17 -11.83
N PRO A 41 -28.33 -10.49 -12.09
CA PRO A 41 -29.50 -11.19 -12.60
C PRO A 41 -30.66 -11.21 -11.61
N GLY A 42 -31.80 -10.68 -12.03
CA GLY A 42 -33.06 -10.86 -11.31
C GLY A 42 -33.97 -11.86 -11.99
N LYS A 43 -35.15 -12.07 -11.41
CA LYS A 43 -36.15 -13.03 -11.91
C LYS A 43 -36.59 -12.75 -13.36
N GLU A 44 -36.84 -11.50 -13.71
CA GLU A 44 -37.29 -11.09 -15.05
C GLU A 44 -36.32 -10.14 -15.75
N ARG A 45 -35.64 -9.31 -14.96
CA ARG A 45 -34.72 -8.28 -15.44
C ARG A 45 -33.41 -8.32 -14.67
N SER A 46 -32.34 -7.94 -15.34
CA SER A 46 -31.02 -7.77 -14.76
C SER A 46 -30.63 -6.30 -14.70
N VAL A 47 -29.89 -5.91 -13.67
CA VAL A 47 -29.13 -4.64 -13.68
C VAL A 47 -27.76 -4.89 -14.28
N ILE A 48 -27.32 -4.06 -15.22
CA ILE A 48 -26.07 -4.21 -15.94
C ILE A 48 -25.24 -2.96 -15.76
N PHE A 49 -24.06 -3.11 -15.19
CA PHE A 49 -23.02 -2.09 -15.07
C PHE A 49 -22.02 -2.33 -16.20
N ASN A 50 -21.77 -1.31 -17.00
CA ASN A 50 -20.82 -1.38 -18.11
C ASN A 50 -19.71 -0.36 -17.89
N TYR A 51 -18.49 -0.83 -17.61
CA TYR A 51 -17.35 0.03 -17.36
C TYR A 51 -16.86 0.79 -18.60
N ASP A 52 -17.04 0.25 -19.81
CA ASP A 52 -16.65 0.94 -21.05
C ASP A 52 -17.53 2.16 -21.32
N THR A 53 -18.83 2.04 -21.04
CA THR A 53 -19.79 3.14 -21.26
C THR A 53 -20.07 3.97 -20.02
N ARG A 54 -19.61 3.52 -18.85
CA ARG A 54 -19.88 4.11 -17.53
C ARG A 54 -21.37 4.17 -17.18
N ARG A 55 -22.21 3.36 -17.83
CA ARG A 55 -23.67 3.36 -17.67
C ARG A 55 -24.15 2.15 -16.87
N VAL A 56 -25.25 2.38 -16.17
CA VAL A 56 -26.05 1.32 -15.55
C VAL A 56 -27.38 1.23 -16.30
N THR A 57 -27.71 0.05 -16.81
CA THR A 57 -28.94 -0.21 -17.56
C THR A 57 -29.69 -1.41 -16.97
N THR A 58 -30.94 -1.56 -17.39
CA THR A 58 -31.75 -2.74 -17.05
C THR A 58 -32.20 -3.42 -18.33
N ASN A 59 -32.02 -4.74 -18.42
CA ASN A 59 -32.45 -5.52 -19.57
C ASN A 59 -33.17 -6.81 -19.12
N LEU A 60 -33.83 -7.51 -20.05
CA LEU A 60 -34.39 -8.84 -19.77
C LEU A 60 -33.29 -9.79 -19.29
N SER A 61 -33.61 -10.59 -18.29
CA SER A 61 -32.70 -11.61 -17.78
C SER A 61 -32.46 -12.69 -18.84
N ASP A 62 -31.21 -13.05 -19.07
CA ASP A 62 -30.85 -14.19 -19.90
C ASP A 62 -30.77 -15.46 -19.04
N ASP A 63 -31.69 -16.39 -19.27
CA ASP A 63 -31.77 -17.70 -18.61
C ASP A 63 -30.51 -18.56 -18.76
N LYS A 64 -29.58 -18.22 -19.68
CA LYS A 64 -28.30 -18.91 -19.78
C LYS A 64 -27.33 -18.51 -18.67
N LEU A 65 -27.47 -17.32 -18.10
CA LEU A 65 -26.59 -16.82 -17.03
C LEU A 65 -26.81 -17.53 -15.70
N SER A 66 -28.00 -18.11 -15.49
CA SER A 66 -28.36 -18.87 -14.28
C SER A 66 -27.91 -20.34 -14.30
N ARG A 67 -27.36 -20.83 -15.42
CA ARG A 67 -26.96 -22.25 -15.58
C ARG A 67 -25.58 -22.60 -15.01
N LYS A 68 -24.71 -21.60 -14.80
CA LYS A 68 -23.42 -21.84 -14.13
C LYS A 68 -23.64 -21.90 -12.61
N VAL A 69 -23.00 -22.88 -11.96
CA VAL A 69 -22.98 -22.98 -10.50
C VAL A 69 -22.23 -21.76 -9.95
N PRO A 70 -22.85 -20.95 -9.07
CA PRO A 70 -22.20 -19.78 -8.51
C PRO A 70 -21.19 -20.19 -7.42
N GLU A 71 -19.98 -19.66 -7.47
CA GLU A 71 -18.97 -19.82 -6.42
C GLU A 71 -19.21 -18.81 -5.28
N PRO A 72 -19.24 -19.23 -4.01
CA PRO A 72 -19.51 -18.31 -2.90
C PRO A 72 -18.32 -17.38 -2.63
N ILE A 73 -18.59 -16.09 -2.50
CA ILE A 73 -17.63 -15.14 -1.94
C ILE A 73 -17.50 -15.43 -0.45
N LYS A 74 -16.28 -15.71 0.02
CA LYS A 74 -15.98 -15.99 1.43
C LYS A 74 -16.15 -14.73 2.29
N GLU A 75 -16.50 -14.88 3.56
CA GLU A 75 -16.45 -13.75 4.51
C GLU A 75 -15.01 -13.27 4.68
N GLY A 76 -14.80 -11.95 4.75
CA GLY A 76 -13.45 -11.36 4.78
C GLY A 76 -12.70 -11.36 3.44
N SER A 77 -13.29 -11.90 2.38
CA SER A 77 -12.75 -11.88 1.01
C SER A 77 -12.48 -10.44 0.53
N GLY A 78 -11.36 -10.24 -0.15
CA GLY A 78 -11.03 -8.96 -0.75
C GLY A 78 -11.93 -8.61 -1.95
N LEU A 79 -12.62 -9.61 -2.54
CA LEU A 79 -13.68 -9.39 -3.51
C LEU A 79 -14.78 -8.47 -2.98
N ILE A 80 -15.05 -8.46 -1.66
CA ILE A 80 -16.02 -7.55 -1.03
C ILE A 80 -15.63 -6.08 -1.30
N ASN A 81 -14.35 -5.75 -1.17
CA ASN A 81 -13.85 -4.41 -1.45
C ASN A 81 -13.97 -4.05 -2.94
N ILE A 82 -13.70 -5.00 -3.83
CA ILE A 82 -13.87 -4.80 -5.28
C ILE A 82 -15.32 -4.49 -5.63
N PHE A 83 -16.28 -5.27 -5.12
CA PHE A 83 -17.71 -5.03 -5.38
C PHE A 83 -18.20 -3.72 -4.76
N ASN A 84 -17.71 -3.35 -3.58
CA ASN A 84 -18.04 -2.05 -2.99
C ASN A 84 -17.51 -0.86 -3.83
N LEU A 85 -16.37 -1.01 -4.52
CA LEU A 85 -15.86 0.02 -5.43
C LEU A 85 -16.76 0.31 -6.63
N VAL A 86 -17.61 -0.64 -7.05
CA VAL A 86 -18.60 -0.43 -8.11
C VAL A 86 -19.51 0.76 -7.76
N LEU A 87 -19.92 0.87 -6.49
CA LEU A 87 -20.80 1.94 -6.03
C LEU A 87 -20.12 3.31 -6.12
N TYR A 88 -18.84 3.38 -5.74
CA TYR A 88 -18.05 4.60 -5.83
C TYR A 88 -17.82 5.01 -7.28
N ALA A 89 -17.44 4.05 -8.13
CA ALA A 89 -17.12 4.29 -9.54
C ALA A 89 -18.35 4.80 -10.31
N PHE A 90 -19.45 4.05 -10.28
CA PHE A 90 -20.67 4.42 -11.03
C PHE A 90 -21.45 5.55 -10.35
N GLY A 91 -21.37 5.67 -9.03
CA GLY A 91 -21.95 6.80 -8.31
C GLY A 91 -21.26 8.10 -8.66
N LYS A 92 -19.92 8.12 -8.76
CA LYS A 92 -19.18 9.33 -9.12
C LYS A 92 -19.36 9.73 -10.60
N TRP A 93 -19.50 8.77 -11.51
CA TRP A 93 -19.91 9.06 -12.90
C TRP A 93 -21.37 9.52 -13.04
N GLY A 94 -22.14 9.55 -11.95
CA GLY A 94 -23.56 9.95 -11.98
C GLY A 94 -24.49 8.91 -12.60
N ALA A 95 -24.03 7.67 -12.78
CA ALA A 95 -24.81 6.59 -13.37
C ALA A 95 -25.83 5.99 -12.40
N LEU A 96 -25.62 6.17 -11.09
CA LEU A 96 -26.51 5.70 -10.03
C LEU A 96 -27.46 6.82 -9.60
N LYS A 97 -28.61 6.92 -10.25
CA LYS A 97 -29.63 7.91 -9.89
C LYS A 97 -30.02 7.75 -8.42
N GLY A 98 -30.00 8.87 -7.68
CA GLY A 98 -30.29 8.88 -6.24
C GLY A 98 -29.08 8.61 -5.33
N ILE A 99 -27.88 8.39 -5.88
CA ILE A 99 -26.63 8.23 -5.12
C ILE A 99 -25.65 9.33 -5.52
N THR A 100 -25.17 10.08 -4.53
CA THR A 100 -24.15 11.12 -4.73
C THR A 100 -22.86 10.70 -4.05
N VAL A 101 -21.74 10.77 -4.77
CA VAL A 101 -20.40 10.47 -4.24
C VAL A 101 -19.60 11.77 -4.09
N GLU A 102 -19.43 12.22 -2.85
CA GLU A 102 -18.73 13.47 -2.52
C GLU A 102 -17.21 13.39 -2.76
N LYS A 103 -16.61 12.19 -2.64
CA LYS A 103 -15.18 11.99 -2.87
C LYS A 103 -14.79 12.45 -4.28
N ASP A 104 -13.69 13.18 -4.39
CA ASP A 104 -13.15 13.61 -5.69
C ASP A 104 -12.53 12.43 -6.47
N TYR A 105 -12.31 12.62 -7.77
CA TYR A 105 -11.75 11.60 -8.65
C TYR A 105 -10.36 11.12 -8.20
N LYS A 106 -9.53 11.99 -7.60
CA LYS A 106 -8.19 11.60 -7.13
C LYS A 106 -8.30 10.60 -5.97
N LYS A 107 -9.16 10.90 -4.99
CA LYS A 107 -9.41 10.01 -3.84
C LYS A 107 -9.99 8.66 -4.27
N ILE A 108 -10.90 8.65 -5.23
CA ILE A 108 -11.46 7.39 -5.76
C ILE A 108 -10.39 6.62 -6.53
N ASN A 109 -9.57 7.29 -7.34
CA ASN A 109 -8.47 6.65 -8.04
C ASN A 109 -7.44 6.02 -7.09
N THR A 110 -7.12 6.68 -5.97
CA THR A 110 -6.26 6.11 -4.93
C THR A 110 -6.88 4.85 -4.31
N LEU A 111 -8.19 4.85 -4.01
CA LEU A 111 -8.88 3.67 -3.47
C LEU A 111 -8.91 2.51 -4.48
N VAL A 112 -9.25 2.82 -5.72
CA VAL A 112 -9.26 1.86 -6.84
C VAL A 112 -7.86 1.26 -7.02
N GLY A 113 -6.83 2.10 -7.07
CA GLY A 113 -5.43 1.64 -7.17
C GLY A 113 -4.99 0.78 -5.99
N ALA A 114 -5.39 1.12 -4.75
CA ALA A 114 -5.05 0.34 -3.57
C ALA A 114 -5.72 -1.05 -3.57
N VAL A 115 -7.03 -1.13 -3.87
CA VAL A 115 -7.77 -2.39 -3.87
C VAL A 115 -7.29 -3.32 -4.98
N PHE A 116 -7.14 -2.82 -6.21
CA PHE A 116 -6.67 -3.66 -7.31
C PHE A 116 -5.16 -3.96 -7.24
N GLY A 117 -4.39 -3.03 -6.64
CA GLY A 117 -2.96 -3.19 -6.41
C GLY A 117 -2.60 -4.39 -5.54
N ALA A 118 -3.49 -4.78 -4.61
CA ALA A 118 -3.32 -5.98 -3.78
C ALA A 118 -3.20 -7.28 -4.62
N TYR A 119 -3.73 -7.28 -5.83
CA TYR A 119 -3.70 -8.41 -6.77
C TYR A 119 -2.62 -8.22 -7.87
N GLY A 120 -1.72 -7.26 -7.67
CA GLY A 120 -0.72 -6.87 -8.66
C GLY A 120 -1.33 -6.31 -9.94
N VAL A 121 -2.48 -5.64 -9.84
CA VAL A 121 -3.16 -4.95 -10.94
C VAL A 121 -3.05 -3.45 -10.71
N SER A 122 -2.51 -2.72 -11.68
CA SER A 122 -2.58 -1.26 -11.68
C SER A 122 -3.90 -0.81 -12.28
N ALA A 123 -4.50 0.21 -11.70
CA ALA A 123 -5.79 0.72 -12.14
C ALA A 123 -5.74 2.24 -12.32
N ASP A 124 -6.44 2.73 -13.34
CA ASP A 124 -6.58 4.15 -13.66
C ASP A 124 -8.06 4.50 -13.77
N TYR A 125 -8.56 5.19 -12.75
CA TYR A 125 -9.92 5.68 -12.64
C TYR A 125 -9.96 7.19 -12.83
N THR A 126 -10.69 7.63 -13.84
CA THR A 126 -10.89 9.03 -14.20
C THR A 126 -12.37 9.33 -14.42
N GLU A 127 -12.68 10.58 -14.75
CA GLU A 127 -14.01 10.92 -15.23
C GLU A 127 -14.37 10.14 -16.51
N GLN A 128 -13.39 9.80 -17.36
CA GLN A 128 -13.62 9.22 -18.68
C GLN A 128 -13.63 7.69 -18.72
N HIS A 129 -12.92 7.04 -17.80
CA HIS A 129 -12.72 5.59 -17.83
C HIS A 129 -12.30 5.01 -16.49
N CYS A 130 -12.43 3.69 -16.38
CA CYS A 130 -11.76 2.87 -15.38
C CYS A 130 -11.05 1.74 -16.12
N PHE A 131 -9.73 1.80 -16.21
CA PHE A 131 -8.93 0.79 -16.89
C PHE A 131 -8.03 0.06 -15.89
N TRP A 132 -7.75 -1.20 -16.21
CA TRP A 132 -6.88 -2.06 -15.43
C TRP A 132 -5.75 -2.58 -16.30
N TYR A 133 -4.58 -2.71 -15.71
CA TYR A 133 -3.39 -3.18 -16.39
C TYR A 133 -2.64 -4.19 -15.53
N LYS A 134 -2.27 -5.31 -16.14
CA LYS A 134 -1.36 -6.31 -15.62
C LYS A 134 -0.08 -6.27 -16.44
N ASP A 135 1.05 -6.02 -15.79
CA ASP A 135 2.37 -5.94 -16.44
C ASP A 135 2.40 -5.01 -17.66
N GLY A 136 1.69 -3.87 -17.55
CA GLY A 136 1.57 -2.86 -18.61
C GLY A 136 0.55 -3.18 -19.71
N THR A 137 -0.07 -4.37 -19.70
CA THR A 137 -1.09 -4.77 -20.67
C THR A 137 -2.49 -4.51 -20.12
N ARG A 138 -3.35 -3.88 -20.91
CA ARG A 138 -4.74 -3.62 -20.51
C ARG A 138 -5.52 -4.92 -20.42
N ILE A 139 -6.20 -5.13 -19.30
CA ILE A 139 -7.05 -6.30 -19.03
C ILE A 139 -8.49 -5.86 -18.73
N THR A 140 -9.42 -6.81 -18.77
CA THR A 140 -10.85 -6.56 -18.51
C THR A 140 -11.19 -6.65 -17.03
N TYR A 141 -12.36 -6.13 -16.65
CA TYR A 141 -12.86 -6.29 -15.27
C TYR A 141 -13.00 -7.77 -14.88
N GLU A 142 -13.40 -8.63 -15.82
CA GLU A 142 -13.44 -10.08 -15.63
C GLU A 142 -12.07 -10.67 -15.28
N ASP A 143 -11.03 -10.30 -16.02
CA ASP A 143 -9.67 -10.79 -15.76
C ASP A 143 -9.19 -10.38 -14.35
N VAL A 144 -9.54 -9.18 -13.91
CA VAL A 144 -9.20 -8.69 -12.57
C VAL A 144 -9.92 -9.46 -11.47
N ILE A 145 -11.20 -9.79 -11.67
CA ILE A 145 -11.96 -10.63 -10.74
C ILE A 145 -11.38 -12.05 -10.72
N GLN A 146 -10.98 -12.59 -11.87
CA GLN A 146 -10.31 -13.88 -11.96
C GLN A 146 -8.99 -13.89 -11.17
N LEU A 147 -8.16 -12.86 -11.32
CA LEU A 147 -6.92 -12.71 -10.55
C LEU A 147 -7.18 -12.60 -9.03
N ALA A 148 -8.23 -11.89 -8.63
CA ALA A 148 -8.62 -11.79 -7.22
C ALA A 148 -9.08 -13.16 -6.67
N ILE A 149 -9.90 -13.90 -7.42
CA ILE A 149 -10.30 -15.26 -7.08
C ILE A 149 -9.08 -16.17 -6.97
N GLU A 150 -8.18 -16.14 -7.95
CA GLU A 150 -6.94 -16.94 -7.94
C GLU A 150 -6.01 -16.59 -6.80
N SER A 151 -5.98 -15.32 -6.36
CA SER A 151 -5.22 -14.91 -5.18
C SER A 151 -5.84 -15.43 -3.87
N GLU A 152 -7.17 -15.55 -3.82
CA GLU A 152 -7.90 -16.12 -2.69
C GLU A 152 -7.87 -17.65 -2.67
N HIS A 153 -7.73 -18.30 -3.83
CA HIS A 153 -7.44 -19.73 -3.95
C HIS A 153 -5.94 -20.04 -3.78
N ARG A 154 -5.08 -19.03 -3.92
CA ARG A 154 -3.68 -19.07 -3.45
C ARG A 154 -3.56 -18.86 -1.94
N GLN A 155 -4.68 -18.68 -1.22
CA GLN A 155 -4.69 -19.06 0.19
C GLN A 155 -4.66 -20.59 0.25
N PRO A 156 -3.73 -21.18 1.00
CA PRO A 156 -3.32 -22.56 0.82
C PRO A 156 -4.49 -23.53 1.00
N GLU A 157 -4.63 -24.43 0.03
CA GLU A 157 -5.22 -25.73 0.27
C GLU A 157 -4.45 -26.37 1.44
N SER A 158 -5.18 -26.75 2.49
CA SER A 158 -4.75 -27.51 3.68
C SER A 158 -3.49 -27.06 4.45
N GLU A 159 -3.64 -26.88 5.76
CA GLU A 159 -2.54 -26.73 6.75
C GLU A 159 -1.49 -27.86 6.70
N GLU A 160 -1.76 -28.96 5.99
CA GLU A 160 -0.82 -30.08 5.79
C GLU A 160 0.17 -29.85 4.64
N ASP A 161 -0.10 -28.97 3.67
CA ASP A 161 0.82 -28.67 2.55
C ASP A 161 1.63 -27.37 2.76
N ILE A 162 1.30 -26.60 3.81
CA ILE A 162 2.01 -25.36 4.19
C ILE A 162 3.40 -25.66 4.79
N GLU A 163 3.64 -26.89 5.26
CA GLU A 163 4.96 -27.30 5.76
C GLU A 163 6.04 -27.38 4.67
N GLU A 164 5.69 -27.49 3.38
CA GLU A 164 6.70 -27.64 2.32
C GLU A 164 7.02 -26.36 1.53
N GLU A 165 6.15 -25.34 1.48
CA GLU A 165 6.44 -24.09 0.72
C GLU A 165 6.54 -22.80 1.56
N THR A 166 6.23 -22.83 2.87
CA THR A 166 6.71 -21.76 3.77
C THR A 166 8.02 -22.21 4.41
N GLY A 167 9.12 -21.92 3.72
CA GLY A 167 10.46 -22.13 4.26
C GLY A 167 10.67 -21.50 5.66
N LEU A 168 11.81 -21.79 6.26
CA LEU A 168 12.21 -21.54 7.66
C LEU A 168 12.17 -20.08 8.21
N TRP A 169 11.43 -19.15 7.61
CA TRP A 169 11.51 -17.70 7.84
C TRP A 169 10.84 -17.20 9.13
N HIS A 170 9.84 -17.91 9.65
CA HIS A 170 9.18 -17.55 10.91
C HIS A 170 10.06 -17.80 12.15
N SER A 171 11.29 -18.28 11.94
CA SER A 171 12.29 -18.52 12.98
C SER A 171 13.61 -17.76 12.73
N THR A 172 13.65 -16.83 11.76
CA THR A 172 14.90 -16.11 11.47
C THR A 172 15.01 -14.84 12.33
N THR A 173 15.61 -15.00 13.51
CA THR A 173 15.96 -13.87 14.40
C THR A 173 17.20 -13.17 13.88
N TRP A 174 17.12 -11.86 13.66
CA TRP A 174 18.28 -11.05 13.27
C TRP A 174 19.25 -10.93 14.44
N LYS A 175 20.53 -11.20 14.16
CA LYS A 175 21.61 -11.20 15.14
C LYS A 175 22.23 -9.81 15.22
N LEU A 176 22.80 -9.47 16.37
CA LEU A 176 23.55 -8.24 16.59
C LEU A 176 25.04 -8.50 16.33
N ASP A 177 25.70 -7.65 15.56
CA ASP A 177 27.15 -7.72 15.35
C ASP A 177 27.75 -6.34 15.01
N ASN A 178 29.06 -6.22 15.16
CA ASN A 178 29.82 -5.04 14.78
C ASN A 178 30.44 -5.23 13.39
N GLN A 179 30.04 -4.39 12.45
CA GLN A 179 30.38 -4.46 11.04
C GLN A 179 30.80 -3.09 10.51
N SER A 180 32.01 -3.01 9.94
CA SER A 180 32.53 -1.75 9.38
C SER A 180 32.20 -1.63 7.89
N PHE A 181 31.39 -0.64 7.53
CA PHE A 181 30.95 -0.42 6.15
C PHE A 181 31.76 0.69 5.47
N ILE A 182 32.45 0.36 4.38
CA ILE A 182 33.14 1.37 3.56
C ILE A 182 32.12 2.09 2.69
N PHE A 183 31.99 3.40 2.84
CA PHE A 183 31.12 4.23 2.00
C PHE A 183 31.89 4.95 0.89
N GLU A 184 31.39 4.82 -0.34
CA GLU A 184 31.87 5.59 -1.48
C GLU A 184 30.68 6.22 -2.22
N LYS A 185 30.79 7.51 -2.57
CA LYS A 185 29.71 8.24 -3.21
C LYS A 185 29.49 7.76 -4.66
N LEU A 186 28.39 7.05 -4.89
CA LEU A 186 28.00 6.64 -6.24
C LEU A 186 27.37 7.79 -7.05
N PRO A 187 27.70 7.91 -8.35
CA PRO A 187 26.99 8.80 -9.27
C PRO A 187 25.48 8.48 -9.34
N MET A 188 24.63 9.51 -9.42
CA MET A 188 23.17 9.36 -9.47
C MET A 188 22.68 8.46 -10.62
N ALA A 189 23.41 8.42 -11.73
CA ALA A 189 23.11 7.55 -12.87
C ALA A 189 23.25 6.05 -12.53
N GLN A 190 24.21 5.66 -11.68
CA GLN A 190 24.40 4.27 -11.27
C GLN A 190 23.37 3.82 -10.23
N ARG A 191 22.93 4.73 -9.34
CA ARG A 191 21.85 4.47 -8.37
C ARG A 191 20.50 4.18 -9.05
N ARG A 192 20.27 4.74 -10.25
CA ARG A 192 19.04 4.55 -11.04
C ARG A 192 19.05 3.31 -11.95
N LYS A 193 20.22 2.73 -12.24
CA LYS A 193 20.39 1.67 -13.25
C LYS A 193 20.46 0.23 -12.71
N GLY A 194 20.44 0.01 -11.40
CA GLY A 194 20.55 -1.32 -10.82
C GLY A 194 19.62 -1.50 -9.62
N ARG A 195 18.34 -1.76 -9.89
CA ARG A 195 17.43 -2.31 -8.89
C ARG A 195 17.42 -3.83 -9.02
N ILE A 196 17.50 -4.51 -7.89
CA ILE A 196 17.32 -5.95 -7.79
C ILE A 196 16.05 -6.21 -6.98
N GLY A 197 15.30 -7.24 -7.36
CA GLY A 197 13.99 -7.52 -6.77
C GLY A 197 13.01 -6.35 -6.82
N HIS A 198 11.93 -6.49 -6.06
CA HIS A 198 10.96 -5.42 -5.86
C HIS A 198 11.59 -4.32 -4.98
N ASN A 199 12.30 -3.34 -5.54
CA ASN A 199 12.71 -2.08 -4.87
C ASN A 199 14.08 -1.98 -4.17
N PHE A 200 14.92 -3.02 -4.11
CA PHE A 200 16.29 -2.85 -3.61
C PHE A 200 17.15 -2.12 -4.64
N TYR A 201 17.71 -0.96 -4.31
CA TYR A 201 18.55 -0.17 -5.22
C TYR A 201 19.99 -0.06 -4.74
N LYS A 202 20.95 -0.06 -5.67
CA LYS A 202 22.38 0.00 -5.35
C LYS A 202 22.75 1.26 -4.57
N VAL A 203 23.50 1.10 -3.46
CA VAL A 203 23.99 2.18 -2.60
C VAL A 203 25.52 2.20 -2.51
N GLY A 204 26.05 3.27 -1.91
CA GLY A 204 27.49 3.53 -1.85
C GLY A 204 28.27 2.67 -0.85
N TYR A 205 27.57 2.00 0.05
CA TYR A 205 28.16 1.11 1.04
C TYR A 205 28.63 -0.20 0.40
N ALA A 206 29.83 -0.63 0.77
CA ALA A 206 30.37 -1.94 0.46
C ALA A 206 29.99 -2.96 1.56
N CYS A 207 29.76 -4.21 1.16
CA CYS A 207 29.56 -5.33 2.06
C CYS A 207 30.85 -5.59 2.85
N PRO A 208 30.78 -5.72 4.18
CA PRO A 208 31.98 -5.94 4.99
C PRO A 208 32.64 -7.31 4.74
N HIS A 209 31.88 -8.29 4.25
CA HIS A 209 32.39 -9.65 4.00
C HIS A 209 33.06 -9.83 2.64
N CYS A 210 32.57 -9.16 1.58
CA CYS A 210 33.08 -9.36 0.22
C CYS A 210 33.50 -8.09 -0.52
N GLY A 211 33.29 -6.90 0.04
CA GLY A 211 33.65 -5.61 -0.57
C GLY A 211 32.72 -5.15 -1.71
N GLU A 212 31.79 -5.98 -2.18
CA GLU A 212 30.84 -5.62 -3.23
C GLU A 212 29.79 -4.60 -2.75
N LYS A 213 29.20 -3.83 -3.67
CA LYS A 213 28.21 -2.82 -3.30
C LYS A 213 26.91 -3.45 -2.77
N LEU A 214 26.39 -2.87 -1.69
CA LEU A 214 25.10 -3.23 -1.11
C LEU A 214 23.94 -2.62 -1.92
N TYR A 215 22.77 -3.24 -1.76
CA TYR A 215 21.50 -2.72 -2.26
C TYR A 215 20.59 -2.40 -1.08
N MET A 216 19.85 -1.30 -1.15
CA MET A 216 19.01 -0.83 -0.06
C MET A 216 17.54 -0.76 -0.48
N ALA A 217 16.65 -1.21 0.40
CA ALA A 217 15.23 -0.90 0.36
C ALA A 217 14.90 0.14 1.45
N SER A 218 14.02 1.08 1.14
CA SER A 218 13.52 2.09 2.09
C SER A 218 12.02 1.90 2.31
N PHE A 219 11.57 2.04 3.56
CA PHE A 219 10.17 1.82 3.96
C PHE A 219 9.61 3.13 4.52
N SER A 220 8.97 3.95 3.67
CA SER A 220 8.30 5.21 4.06
C SER A 220 6.77 5.09 4.15
N GLY A 221 6.21 3.91 3.88
CA GLY A 221 4.77 3.67 3.87
C GLY A 221 4.14 3.69 5.27
N ARG A 222 2.80 3.69 5.31
CA ARG A 222 2.03 3.56 6.57
C ARG A 222 2.27 2.22 7.26
N GLU A 223 2.52 1.17 6.48
CA GLU A 223 2.92 -0.15 6.98
C GLU A 223 4.41 -0.34 6.71
N LYS A 224 5.18 -0.38 7.79
CA LYS A 224 6.62 -0.65 7.77
C LYS A 224 6.87 -2.08 8.26
N PRO A 225 7.80 -2.84 7.64
CA PRO A 225 8.10 -4.19 8.08
C PRO A 225 8.58 -4.19 9.53
N VAL A 226 8.17 -5.22 10.28
CA VAL A 226 8.65 -5.48 11.63
C VAL A 226 9.45 -6.78 11.58
N ILE A 227 10.65 -6.77 12.15
CA ILE A 227 11.52 -7.94 12.26
C ILE A 227 11.73 -8.33 13.72
N ASP A 228 11.95 -9.61 13.97
CA ASP A 228 12.42 -10.12 15.25
C ASP A 228 13.94 -10.05 15.30
N THR A 229 14.47 -9.43 16.36
CA THR A 229 15.90 -9.35 16.64
C THR A 229 16.20 -9.97 18.01
N VAL A 230 17.48 -10.21 18.29
CA VAL A 230 17.92 -10.66 19.63
C VAL A 230 17.55 -9.68 20.77
N GLU A 231 17.22 -8.42 20.45
CA GLU A 231 16.82 -7.40 21.43
C GLU A 231 15.31 -7.06 21.40
N GLY A 232 14.52 -7.84 20.67
CA GLY A 232 13.08 -7.63 20.49
C GLY A 232 12.70 -7.13 19.10
N ARG A 233 11.44 -6.69 18.96
CA ARG A 233 10.88 -6.32 17.66
C ARG A 233 11.29 -4.93 17.20
N VAL A 234 11.73 -4.84 15.95
CA VAL A 234 12.18 -3.59 15.33
C VAL A 234 11.38 -3.32 14.06
N GLN A 235 10.75 -2.14 14.00
CA GLN A 235 10.14 -1.60 12.80
C GLN A 235 11.21 -0.96 11.91
N LEU A 236 11.30 -1.43 10.67
CA LEU A 236 12.31 -1.01 9.72
C LEU A 236 11.90 0.25 8.97
N ALA A 237 12.82 1.22 8.91
CA ALA A 237 12.80 2.30 7.93
C ALA A 237 13.65 1.97 6.69
N ARG A 238 14.63 1.07 6.83
CA ARG A 238 15.51 0.65 5.73
C ARG A 238 16.11 -0.74 5.99
N ALA A 239 16.49 -1.42 4.92
CA ALA A 239 17.27 -2.66 4.97
C ALA A 239 18.29 -2.69 3.82
N PHE A 240 19.44 -3.30 4.07
CA PHE A 240 20.53 -3.46 3.12
C PHE A 240 20.73 -4.94 2.83
N PHE A 241 21.07 -5.26 1.59
CA PHE A 241 21.26 -6.63 1.12
C PHE A 241 22.52 -6.74 0.26
N CYS A 242 23.32 -7.77 0.53
CA CYS A 242 24.43 -8.18 -0.32
C CYS A 242 24.04 -9.41 -1.15
N PRO A 243 23.91 -9.29 -2.48
CA PRO A 243 23.56 -10.45 -3.33
C PRO A 243 24.66 -11.51 -3.43
N SER A 244 25.93 -11.11 -3.20
CA SER A 244 27.07 -12.02 -3.29
C SER A 244 27.20 -12.90 -2.05
N CYS A 245 27.06 -12.31 -0.85
CA CYS A 245 27.12 -13.03 0.42
C CYS A 245 25.77 -13.59 0.85
N VAL A 246 24.68 -13.04 0.30
CA VAL A 246 23.31 -13.36 0.70
C VAL A 246 23.05 -13.00 2.18
N ILE A 247 23.50 -11.81 2.57
CA ILE A 247 23.37 -11.31 3.94
C ILE A 247 22.60 -9.99 3.92
N PHE A 248 21.68 -9.84 4.86
CA PHE A 248 21.01 -8.57 5.12
C PHE A 248 21.63 -7.85 6.30
N TYR A 249 21.58 -6.52 6.25
CA TYR A 249 21.98 -5.64 7.33
C TYR A 249 20.94 -4.56 7.54
N THR A 250 20.79 -4.10 8.77
CA THR A 250 20.05 -2.90 9.07
C THR A 250 20.62 -2.22 10.32
N PRO A 251 20.74 -0.88 10.35
CA PRO A 251 21.20 -0.17 11.55
C PRO A 251 20.30 -0.46 12.75
N LEU A 252 20.81 -0.24 13.95
CA LEU A 252 19.96 -0.16 15.13
C LEU A 252 18.96 0.99 15.01
N PRO A 253 17.86 0.95 15.78
CA PRO A 253 16.99 2.11 15.95
C PRO A 253 17.78 3.36 16.32
N GLU A 254 17.44 4.47 15.66
CA GLU A 254 18.11 5.78 15.82
C GLU A 254 19.60 5.83 15.42
N ALA A 255 20.13 4.80 14.75
CA ALA A 255 21.52 4.71 14.30
C ALA A 255 21.67 4.64 12.76
N GLY A 256 22.89 4.90 12.27
CA GLY A 256 23.31 4.70 10.88
C GLY A 256 24.18 3.45 10.70
N LEU A 257 24.54 3.12 9.45
CA LEU A 257 25.52 2.04 9.20
C LEU A 257 26.94 2.44 9.61
N GLU A 258 27.19 3.75 9.71
CA GLU A 258 28.44 4.34 10.19
C GLU A 258 28.71 4.12 11.69
N ASP A 259 27.68 3.74 12.47
CA ASP A 259 27.83 3.45 13.90
C ASP A 259 28.35 2.03 14.18
N GLU A 260 28.66 1.27 13.11
CA GLU A 260 29.25 -0.09 13.07
C GLU A 260 28.41 -1.21 13.71
N GLU A 261 27.64 -0.93 14.75
CA GLU A 261 26.72 -1.90 15.35
C GLU A 261 25.45 -2.02 14.49
N VAL A 262 25.14 -3.23 14.04
CA VAL A 262 24.01 -3.51 13.13
C VAL A 262 23.31 -4.80 13.49
N TYR A 263 22.04 -4.90 13.10
CA TYR A 263 21.39 -6.18 12.97
C TYR A 263 21.72 -6.78 11.61
N TYR A 264 22.02 -8.08 11.59
CA TYR A 264 22.25 -8.82 10.35
C TYR A 264 21.49 -10.14 10.31
N LEU A 265 21.21 -10.58 9.10
CA LEU A 265 20.58 -11.86 8.79
C LEU A 265 21.40 -12.57 7.72
N ASP A 266 22.08 -13.64 8.12
CA ASP A 266 22.92 -14.45 7.25
C ASP A 266 22.14 -15.69 6.80
N PHE A 267 22.10 -15.94 5.50
CA PHE A 267 21.50 -17.13 4.90
C PHE A 267 22.55 -18.22 4.60
N ASP A 268 23.77 -18.10 5.14
CA ASP A 268 24.88 -19.04 4.98
C ASP A 268 25.20 -19.34 3.49
N GLY A 269 24.97 -18.35 2.63
CA GLY A 269 25.13 -18.47 1.18
C GLY A 269 23.99 -19.14 0.41
N ASP A 270 22.87 -19.50 1.07
CA ASP A 270 21.67 -20.01 0.41
C ASP A 270 20.99 -18.91 -0.42
N LYS A 271 21.33 -18.89 -1.71
CA LYS A 271 20.82 -17.91 -2.67
C LYS A 271 19.33 -18.03 -2.91
N THR A 272 18.74 -19.22 -2.85
CA THR A 272 17.30 -19.36 -3.02
C THR A 272 16.64 -18.68 -1.83
N ALA A 273 17.09 -19.03 -0.62
CA ALA A 273 16.51 -18.48 0.58
C ALA A 273 16.67 -16.94 0.65
N GLY A 274 17.89 -16.42 0.57
CA GLY A 274 18.04 -14.98 0.70
C GLY A 274 17.41 -14.16 -0.43
N ASN A 275 17.25 -14.72 -1.64
CA ASN A 275 16.54 -14.03 -2.71
C ASN A 275 15.03 -14.01 -2.48
N ASP A 276 14.42 -15.09 -1.99
CA ASP A 276 12.98 -15.10 -1.67
C ASP A 276 12.69 -14.12 -0.52
N TYR A 277 13.56 -14.06 0.50
CA TYR A 277 13.47 -13.07 1.57
C TYR A 277 13.64 -11.63 1.04
N MET A 278 14.58 -11.43 0.10
CA MET A 278 14.77 -10.14 -0.56
C MET A 278 13.53 -9.72 -1.36
N GLU A 279 12.91 -10.65 -2.09
CA GLU A 279 11.69 -10.38 -2.86
C GLU A 279 10.52 -10.01 -1.94
N MET A 280 10.29 -10.79 -0.89
CA MET A 280 9.26 -10.51 0.12
C MET A 280 9.47 -9.12 0.74
N LEU A 281 10.66 -8.87 1.31
CA LEU A 281 10.94 -7.61 2.00
C LEU A 281 10.89 -6.42 1.03
N GLY A 282 11.29 -6.63 -0.21
CA GLY A 282 11.21 -5.65 -1.28
C GLY A 282 9.78 -5.21 -1.63
N ARG A 283 8.78 -6.10 -1.58
CA ARG A 283 7.37 -5.75 -1.85
C ARG A 283 6.86 -4.65 -0.92
N LEU A 284 7.37 -4.60 0.31
CA LEU A 284 7.06 -3.57 1.31
C LEU A 284 7.85 -2.27 1.08
N GLY A 285 8.89 -2.31 0.24
CA GLY A 285 9.76 -1.20 -0.11
C GLY A 285 9.05 -0.09 -0.89
N THR A 286 9.40 1.14 -0.57
CA THR A 286 8.92 2.37 -1.20
C THR A 286 9.98 2.97 -2.11
N ARG A 287 9.54 3.81 -3.06
CA ARG A 287 10.44 4.48 -4.02
C ARG A 287 11.01 5.80 -3.50
N GLU A 288 10.46 6.31 -2.40
CA GLU A 288 10.82 7.58 -1.80
C GLU A 288 12.08 7.43 -0.95
N VAL A 289 12.91 8.49 -0.94
CA VAL A 289 14.05 8.57 -0.03
C VAL A 289 13.50 8.81 1.37
N ASN A 290 13.60 7.79 2.23
CA ASN A 290 13.22 7.90 3.63
C ASN A 290 14.39 8.37 4.49
N GLY A 291 14.19 9.44 5.27
CA GLY A 291 15.12 9.93 6.28
C GLY A 291 14.94 9.29 7.67
N ASP A 292 13.86 8.52 7.87
CA ASP A 292 13.52 7.91 9.15
C ASP A 292 14.55 6.86 9.58
N PHE A 293 14.76 6.76 10.88
CA PHE A 293 15.48 5.66 11.50
C PHE A 293 14.56 4.47 11.77
N ASN A 294 15.16 3.29 11.97
CA ASN A 294 14.48 2.14 12.54
C ASN A 294 13.96 2.48 13.95
N LYS A 295 12.93 1.78 14.43
CA LYS A 295 12.31 2.02 15.74
C LYS A 295 12.01 0.71 16.45
N TYR A 296 12.24 0.64 17.75
CA TYR A 296 11.73 -0.48 18.55
C TYR A 296 10.21 -0.42 18.61
N VAL A 297 9.55 -1.58 18.53
CA VAL A 297 8.08 -1.69 18.65
C VAL A 297 7.68 -1.82 20.12
N ASP A 298 8.49 -2.51 20.92
CA ASP A 298 8.13 -2.94 22.28
C ASP A 298 8.91 -2.24 23.41
N ARG A 299 9.85 -1.32 23.11
CA ARG A 299 10.54 -0.58 24.17
C ARG A 299 9.61 0.50 24.72
N VAL A 300 9.13 0.28 25.94
CA VAL A 300 8.62 1.34 26.81
C VAL A 300 9.72 2.39 26.95
N ASN A 301 9.39 3.67 26.76
CA ASN A 301 10.30 4.79 26.91
C ASN A 301 11.09 4.67 28.23
N ASP A 302 12.37 4.33 28.15
CA ASP A 302 13.30 4.59 29.23
C ASP A 302 13.94 5.94 28.92
N GLU A 303 13.34 6.97 29.52
CA GLU A 303 13.90 8.32 29.57
C GLU A 303 15.27 8.27 30.24
N GLY A 304 16.37 8.39 29.47
CA GLY A 304 17.66 8.43 30.15
C GLY A 304 18.96 8.33 29.35
N ARG A 305 19.04 8.75 28.08
CA ARG A 305 20.36 9.08 27.51
C ARG A 305 20.28 10.09 26.37
N THR A 306 20.12 11.36 26.75
CA THR A 306 20.52 12.49 25.90
C THR A 306 22.01 12.42 25.60
N THR A 307 22.37 12.11 24.36
CA THR A 307 23.55 12.71 23.72
C THR A 307 23.15 13.30 22.38
N THR A 308 22.91 14.60 22.43
CA THR A 308 22.84 15.52 21.29
C THR A 308 23.99 15.23 20.32
N ARG A 309 23.69 14.69 19.13
CA ARG A 309 24.57 14.81 17.97
C ARG A 309 23.85 15.65 16.92
N GLN A 310 24.49 16.77 16.59
CA GLN A 310 23.93 17.86 15.82
C GLN A 310 23.58 17.40 14.39
N SER A 311 22.36 17.73 13.98
CA SER A 311 21.89 17.65 12.60
C SER A 311 22.76 18.54 11.72
N LEU A 312 23.49 17.93 10.78
CA LEU A 312 24.23 18.64 9.73
C LEU A 312 23.40 18.73 8.43
N ASN A 313 22.09 18.93 8.53
CA ASN A 313 21.29 19.35 7.37
C ASN A 313 21.40 20.86 7.14
N GLY A 314 22.64 21.31 6.90
CA GLY A 314 23.00 22.61 6.34
C GLY A 314 23.35 22.48 4.86
N ILE A 315 22.42 21.96 4.04
CA ILE A 315 22.45 22.18 2.59
C ILE A 315 21.17 22.93 2.24
N ASP A 316 21.39 24.21 1.94
CA ASP A 316 20.47 25.24 1.50
C ASP A 316 19.27 24.70 0.69
N LYS A 317 18.07 24.92 1.21
CA LYS A 317 16.79 24.74 0.51
C LYS A 317 16.03 26.07 0.51
N GLY A 318 16.61 27.08 -0.12
CA GLY A 318 15.90 28.31 -0.45
C GLY A 318 14.50 28.02 -0.98
N ILE A 319 13.50 28.26 -0.12
CA ILE A 319 12.10 28.67 -0.34
C ILE A 319 11.45 28.74 1.06
N SER A 320 10.88 29.90 1.39
CA SER A 320 10.18 30.21 2.63
C SER A 320 8.66 30.02 2.47
N ASP A 321 8.01 29.43 3.48
CA ASP A 321 6.56 29.38 3.62
C ASP A 321 6.14 30.22 4.84
N GLU A 322 5.40 31.32 4.63
CA GLU A 322 4.58 31.93 5.68
C GLU A 322 3.23 31.21 5.74
N TRP A 323 3.02 30.41 6.80
CA TRP A 323 1.69 30.02 7.25
C TRP A 323 1.42 30.67 8.60
N ARG A 324 0.43 31.58 8.67
CA ARG A 324 -0.16 32.00 9.94
C ARG A 324 -1.23 31.00 10.33
N SER A 325 -0.94 30.27 11.40
CA SER A 325 -1.83 29.37 12.11
C SER A 325 -3.06 30.09 12.67
N LEU A 326 -4.24 29.46 12.56
CA LEU A 326 -5.41 29.76 13.36
C LEU A 326 -5.74 28.54 14.22
N ASN A 327 -5.43 28.61 15.51
CA ASN A 327 -6.45 28.57 16.57
C ASN A 327 -5.80 28.44 17.95
N GLY A 328 -6.13 29.40 18.83
CA GLY A 328 -5.72 29.42 20.22
C GLY A 328 -6.11 30.72 20.91
N ILE A 329 -7.42 31.01 20.97
CA ILE A 329 -8.01 31.77 22.10
C ILE A 329 -7.78 30.86 23.32
N ASP A 330 -7.19 31.24 24.45
CA ASP A 330 -7.52 32.37 25.32
C ASP A 330 -6.45 32.56 26.42
N LYS A 331 -6.56 33.70 27.11
CA LYS A 331 -6.04 34.09 28.44
C LYS A 331 -4.75 34.91 28.49
N GLY A 332 -4.94 36.17 28.92
CA GLY A 332 -4.17 36.67 30.05
C GLY A 332 -3.40 37.96 29.83
N ILE A 333 -4.09 39.09 30.03
CA ILE A 333 -3.70 40.20 30.91
C ILE A 333 -2.20 40.42 31.19
N SER A 334 -1.68 41.57 30.77
CA SER A 334 -0.99 42.61 31.57
C SER A 334 -0.26 43.54 30.59
N ASP A 335 -0.70 44.79 30.40
CA ASP A 335 -0.36 45.97 31.22
C ASP A 335 1.12 46.03 31.63
N GLU A 336 1.90 46.85 30.93
CA GLU A 336 2.20 48.21 31.41
C GLU A 336 3.24 48.89 30.50
N ARG A 337 2.90 50.14 30.10
CA ARG A 337 3.76 51.34 30.14
C ARG A 337 5.05 51.31 29.29
N ARG A 338 5.46 52.37 28.60
CA ARG A 338 5.11 53.79 28.54
C ARG A 338 5.97 54.33 27.39
N SER A 339 5.40 55.12 26.48
CA SER A 339 5.67 56.57 26.32
C SER A 339 7.04 56.86 25.64
N LEU A 340 7.19 57.63 24.56
CA LEU A 340 6.66 58.97 24.28
C LEU A 340 7.08 59.44 22.87
N ASN A 341 6.41 60.51 22.42
CA ASN A 341 6.68 61.43 21.30
C ASN A 341 6.21 60.94 19.92
N GLY A 342 5.20 61.51 19.26
CA GLY A 342 4.68 62.87 19.30
C GLY A 342 4.88 63.48 17.92
N ILE A 343 3.80 63.77 17.19
CA ILE A 343 3.63 64.89 16.26
C ILE A 343 2.13 65.02 16.02
N ASP A 344 1.63 66.16 16.43
CA ASP A 344 0.31 66.72 16.23
C ASP A 344 0.40 67.70 15.06
N LYS A 345 -0.53 67.63 14.08
CA LYS A 345 -0.94 68.76 13.20
C LYS A 345 -2.31 68.50 12.54
N GLY A 346 -3.33 69.19 13.04
CA GLY A 346 -4.51 69.72 12.31
C GLY A 346 -5.69 68.74 12.18
N ILE A 347 -6.93 69.06 12.58
CA ILE A 347 -7.63 70.34 12.81
C ILE A 347 -8.52 70.21 14.05
#